data_AF-A0A7K3VTW3-F1
#
_entry.id   AF-A0A7K3VTW3-F1
#
_cell.length_a   1.000
_cell.length_b   1.000
_cell.length_c   1.000
_cell.angle_alpha   90.00
_cell.angle_beta   90.00
_cell.angle_gamma   90.00
#
_symmetry.space_group_name_H-M   'P 1'
#
loop_
_entity.id
_entity.type
_entity.pdbx_description
1 polymer ?
#
loop_
_entity_poly.entity_id
_entity_poly.type
_entity_poly.pdbx_seq_one_letter_code
_entity_poly.pdbx_strand_id
1 'polypeptide(L)'
;MTSAICVAFTAGAAFKFRQLEDLLSEHLKDNDGEILPHLLMADYCRLVERVPSDEWVRSFLAYLEDNFLGQSESLTELISVSFIEHLLPNESLSGLVVKLLGERMQEEHRRIFGIEKDY
;
A
#
# COMPACT_ATOMS: atom_id res chain seq x y z
N MET A 1 13.68 0.45 14.22
CA MET A 1 13.03 1.66 14.79
C MET A 1 12.11 2.19 13.70
N THR A 2 10.83 2.35 13.98
CA THR A 2 9.85 2.79 12.97
C THR A 2 10.15 4.22 12.54
N SER A 3 10.23 4.47 11.23
CA SER A 3 10.54 5.80 10.70
C SER A 3 9.37 6.77 10.90
N ALA A 4 9.65 7.96 11.43
CA ALA A 4 8.63 8.98 11.69
C ALA A 4 7.86 9.39 10.42
N ILE A 5 8.54 9.38 9.26
CA ILE A 5 7.90 9.65 7.97
C ILE A 5 6.89 8.57 7.59
N CYS A 6 7.19 7.30 7.88
CA CYS A 6 6.28 6.18 7.61
C CYS A 6 5.04 6.23 8.50
N VAL A 7 5.21 6.58 9.78
CA VAL A 7 4.10 6.82 10.71
C VAL A 7 3.21 7.97 10.23
N ALA A 8 3.81 9.12 9.92
CA ALA A 8 3.07 10.29 9.44
C ALA A 8 2.35 10.01 8.12
N PHE A 9 3.00 9.31 7.19
CA PHE A 9 2.42 8.98 5.89
C PHE A 9 1.21 8.05 6.03
N THR A 10 1.35 6.97 6.80
CA THR A 10 0.29 5.96 6.96
C THR A 10 -0.93 6.53 7.68
N ALA A 11 -0.74 7.22 8.81
CA ALA A 11 -1.85 7.90 9.46
C ALA A 11 -2.45 9.01 8.57
N GLY A 12 -1.60 9.79 7.91
CA GLY A 12 -2.02 10.85 6.99
C GLY A 12 -2.87 10.34 5.83
N ALA A 13 -2.61 9.13 5.34
CA ALA A 13 -3.45 8.48 4.34
C ALA A 13 -4.88 8.28 4.85
N ALA A 14 -5.08 7.82 6.09
CA ALA A 14 -6.41 7.66 6.65
C ALA A 14 -7.17 8.97 6.84
N PHE A 15 -6.49 10.07 7.15
CA PHE A 15 -7.12 11.39 7.17
C PHE A 15 -7.48 11.91 5.77
N LYS A 16 -6.79 11.44 4.72
CA LYS A 16 -7.04 11.84 3.33
C LYS A 16 -8.12 10.99 2.66
N PHE A 17 -8.23 9.72 3.05
CA PHE A 17 -9.16 8.75 2.47
C PHE A 17 -10.05 8.17 3.56
N ARG A 18 -11.29 8.67 3.65
CA ARG A 18 -12.26 8.32 4.69
C ARG A 18 -12.49 6.81 4.83
N GLN A 19 -12.33 6.06 3.74
CA GLN A 19 -12.46 4.60 3.70
C GLN A 19 -11.42 3.86 4.57
N LEU A 20 -10.33 4.53 4.94
CA LEU A 20 -9.25 3.97 5.75
C LEU A 20 -9.36 4.35 7.25
N GLU A 21 -10.31 5.21 7.63
CA GLU A 21 -10.47 5.70 9.02
C GLU A 21 -10.79 4.58 10.01
N ASP A 22 -11.68 3.66 9.60
CA ASP A 22 -12.06 2.52 10.44
C ASP A 22 -10.84 1.60 10.68
N LEU A 23 -10.05 1.34 9.64
CA LEU A 23 -8.81 0.55 9.75
C LEU A 23 -7.78 1.22 10.66
N LEU A 24 -7.60 2.55 10.57
CA LEU A 24 -6.73 3.27 11.49
C LEU A 24 -7.24 3.17 12.94
N SER A 25 -8.55 3.28 13.14
CA SER A 25 -9.16 3.23 14.48
C SER A 25 -9.02 1.85 15.11
N GLU A 26 -9.27 0.78 14.35
CA GLU A 26 -9.04 -0.60 14.76
C GLU A 26 -7.56 -0.84 15.05
N HIS A 27 -6.67 -0.40 14.16
CA HIS A 27 -5.22 -0.52 14.34
C HIS A 27 -4.75 0.12 15.65
N LEU A 28 -5.18 1.35 15.94
CA LEU A 28 -4.80 2.04 17.18
C LEU A 28 -5.33 1.30 18.41
N LYS A 29 -6.56 0.77 18.35
CA LYS A 29 -7.15 0.02 19.46
C LYS A 29 -6.39 -1.28 19.73
N ASP A 30 -6.00 -1.98 18.68
CA ASP A 30 -5.36 -3.30 18.76
C ASP A 30 -3.86 -3.22 19.09
N ASN A 31 -3.23 -2.05 18.91
CA ASN A 31 -1.80 -1.83 19.11
C ASN A 31 -1.51 -0.75 20.18
N ASP A 32 -2.34 -0.65 21.23
CA ASP A 32 -2.13 0.24 22.38
C ASP A 32 -1.90 1.72 22.01
N GLY A 33 -2.55 2.19 20.95
CA GLY A 33 -2.44 3.55 20.41
C GLY A 33 -1.21 3.78 19.54
N GLU A 34 -0.42 2.75 19.25
CA GLU A 34 0.75 2.83 18.38
C GLU A 34 0.41 2.59 16.90
N ILE A 35 1.02 3.37 16.02
CA ILE A 35 0.95 3.17 14.57
C ILE A 35 2.13 2.27 14.18
N LEU A 36 1.80 1.10 13.62
CA LEU A 36 2.76 0.18 13.02
C LEU A 36 2.60 0.25 11.49
N PRO A 37 3.40 1.06 10.78
CA PRO A 37 3.13 1.44 9.40
C PRO A 37 3.02 0.26 8.44
N HIS A 38 3.89 -0.74 8.60
CA HIS A 38 3.87 -1.93 7.75
C HIS A 38 2.59 -2.75 7.92
N LEU A 39 2.11 -2.91 9.15
CA LEU A 39 0.87 -3.65 9.43
C LEU A 39 -0.34 -2.89 8.88
N LEU A 40 -0.42 -1.59 9.17
CA LEU A 40 -1.51 -0.74 8.73
C LEU A 40 -1.57 -0.59 7.20
N MET A 41 -0.42 -0.46 6.54
CA MET A 41 -0.36 -0.42 5.08
C MET A 41 -0.82 -1.73 4.45
N ALA A 42 -0.49 -2.88 5.06
CA ALA A 42 -0.98 -4.17 4.59
C ALA A 42 -2.51 -4.29 4.75
N ASP A 43 -3.10 -3.71 5.80
CA ASP A 43 -4.56 -3.61 5.94
C ASP A 43 -5.19 -2.73 4.86
N TYR A 44 -4.55 -1.61 4.50
CA TYR A 44 -5.01 -0.77 3.39
C TYR A 44 -4.97 -1.54 2.06
N CYS A 45 -3.91 -2.33 1.81
CA CYS A 45 -3.83 -3.21 0.66
C CYS A 45 -5.00 -4.18 0.61
N ARG A 46 -5.25 -4.90 1.70
CA ARG A 46 -6.37 -5.86 1.80
C ARG A 46 -7.72 -5.23 1.52
N LEU A 47 -7.94 -3.99 1.97
CA LEU A 47 -9.18 -3.27 1.68
C LEU A 47 -9.28 -2.91 0.20
N VAL A 48 -8.22 -2.35 -0.39
CA VAL A 48 -8.16 -2.00 -1.81
C VAL A 48 -8.46 -3.21 -2.70
N GLU A 49 -7.93 -4.39 -2.36
CA GLU A 49 -8.20 -5.64 -3.08
C GLU A 49 -9.65 -6.11 -3.00
N ARG A 50 -10.36 -5.78 -1.92
CA ARG A 50 -11.79 -6.12 -1.77
C ARG A 50 -12.70 -5.23 -2.59
N VAL A 51 -12.30 -4.00 -2.89
CA VAL A 51 -13.11 -3.00 -3.60
C VAL A 51 -12.39 -2.34 -4.79
N PRO A 52 -11.76 -3.10 -5.69
CA PRO A 52 -10.85 -2.54 -6.71
C PRO A 52 -11.54 -1.66 -7.75
N SER A 53 -12.87 -1.69 -7.81
CA SER A 53 -13.68 -0.89 -8.74
C SER A 53 -14.13 0.46 -8.16
N ASP A 54 -13.94 0.70 -6.86
CA ASP A 54 -14.35 1.94 -6.23
C ASP A 54 -13.46 3.12 -6.68
N GLU A 55 -14.07 4.28 -6.88
CA GLU A 55 -13.37 5.47 -7.39
C GLU A 55 -12.19 5.90 -6.49
N TRP A 56 -12.36 5.80 -5.17
CA TRP A 56 -11.34 6.20 -4.20
C TRP A 56 -10.05 5.37 -4.33
N VAL A 57 -10.14 4.12 -4.79
CA VAL A 57 -8.97 3.23 -4.97
C VAL A 57 -8.02 3.84 -6.00
N ARG A 58 -8.52 4.36 -7.12
CA ARG A 58 -7.66 4.99 -8.14
C ARG A 58 -6.95 6.21 -7.57
N SER A 59 -7.65 7.03 -6.79
CA SER A 59 -7.07 8.20 -6.13
C SER A 59 -6.05 7.81 -5.06
N PHE A 60 -6.29 6.72 -4.34
CA PHE A 60 -5.37 6.20 -3.33
C PHE A 60 -4.09 5.63 -3.97
N LEU A 61 -4.23 4.82 -5.03
CA LEU A 61 -3.08 4.29 -5.77
C LEU A 61 -2.24 5.39 -6.42
N ALA A 62 -2.87 6.43 -6.98
CA ALA A 62 -2.16 7.60 -7.48
C ALA A 62 -1.40 8.33 -6.35
N TYR A 63 -2.00 8.44 -5.18
CA TYR A 63 -1.33 9.01 -4.00
C TYR A 63 -0.13 8.17 -3.54
N LEU A 64 -0.22 6.83 -3.58
CA LEU A 64 0.92 5.97 -3.30
C LEU A 64 2.02 6.14 -4.35
N GLU A 65 1.67 6.14 -5.63
CA GLU A 65 2.59 6.33 -6.76
C GLU A 65 3.38 7.64 -6.62
N ASP A 66 2.70 8.75 -6.33
CA ASP A 66 3.32 10.07 -6.12
C ASP A 66 4.37 10.06 -5.00
N ASN A 67 4.21 9.19 -4.01
CA ASN A 67 5.09 9.08 -2.85
C ASN A 67 6.09 7.91 -2.93
N PHE A 68 5.94 7.02 -3.91
CA PHE A 68 6.73 5.80 -4.05
C PHE A 68 8.21 6.07 -4.35
N LEU A 69 8.52 7.12 -5.12
CA LEU A 69 9.89 7.55 -5.41
C LEU A 69 9.98 9.08 -5.37
N GLY A 70 10.70 9.61 -4.39
CA GLY A 70 11.02 11.04 -4.33
C GLY A 70 11.21 11.65 -2.94
N GLN A 71 10.70 11.04 -1.87
CA GLN A 71 10.72 11.65 -0.53
C GLN A 71 11.63 10.96 0.49
N SER A 72 11.69 9.62 0.50
CA SER A 72 12.50 8.87 1.47
C SER A 72 12.63 7.39 1.08
N GLU A 73 13.81 6.82 1.25
CA GLU A 73 14.04 5.38 1.08
C GLU A 73 13.12 4.54 1.97
N SER A 74 12.87 4.96 3.22
CA SER A 74 11.96 4.25 4.13
C SER A 74 10.52 4.23 3.64
N LEU A 75 10.10 5.27 2.91
CA LEU A 75 8.74 5.35 2.34
C LEU A 75 8.62 4.46 1.10
N THR A 76 9.64 4.47 0.24
CA THR A 76 9.75 3.52 -0.88
C THR A 76 9.70 2.08 -0.37
N GLU A 77 10.47 1.74 0.66
CA GLU A 77 10.47 0.42 1.29
C GLU A 77 9.11 0.05 1.87
N LEU A 78 8.47 0.96 2.62
CA LEU A 78 7.14 0.72 3.16
C LEU A 78 6.11 0.38 2.07
N ILE A 79 6.07 1.16 0.99
CA ILE A 79 5.12 0.94 -0.10
C ILE A 79 5.46 -0.33 -0.87
N SER A 80 6.75 -0.60 -1.13
CA SER A 80 7.17 -1.83 -1.81
C SER A 80 6.77 -3.08 -1.00
N VAL A 81 7.25 -3.17 0.24
CA VAL A 81 7.11 -4.38 1.07
C VAL A 81 5.69 -4.55 1.64
N SER A 82 5.04 -3.46 2.06
CA SER A 82 3.75 -3.55 2.75
C SER A 82 2.53 -3.28 1.89
N PHE A 83 2.73 -2.93 0.62
CA PHE A 83 1.64 -2.79 -0.33
C PHE A 83 1.87 -3.62 -1.59
N ILE A 84 2.96 -3.38 -2.32
CA ILE A 84 3.17 -4.02 -3.63
C ILE A 84 3.41 -5.53 -3.51
N GLU A 85 4.23 -5.98 -2.55
CA GLU A 85 4.48 -7.40 -2.29
C GLU A 85 3.22 -8.18 -1.83
N HIS A 86 2.19 -7.47 -1.35
CA HIS A 86 0.93 -8.11 -0.97
C HIS A 86 0.01 -8.37 -2.17
N LEU A 87 0.26 -7.72 -3.31
CA LEU A 87 -0.50 -7.91 -4.55
C LEU A 87 -0.01 -9.15 -5.30
N LEU A 88 -0.33 -10.33 -4.79
CA LEU A 88 0.18 -11.60 -5.32
C LEU A 88 -0.22 -11.81 -6.80
N PRO A 89 0.70 -12.28 -7.66
CA PRO A 89 0.36 -12.66 -9.01
C PRO A 89 -0.57 -13.88 -8.99
N ASN A 90 -1.54 -13.90 -9.90
CA ASN A 90 -2.54 -14.96 -10.09
C ASN A 90 -3.75 -14.97 -9.13
N GLU A 91 -3.84 -14.02 -8.19
CA GLU A 91 -5.10 -13.76 -7.50
C GLU A 91 -6.00 -12.83 -8.33
N SER A 92 -7.27 -13.22 -8.49
CA SER A 92 -8.21 -12.52 -9.39
C SER A 92 -8.46 -11.06 -8.98
N LEU A 93 -8.46 -10.78 -7.68
CA LEU A 93 -8.66 -9.45 -7.13
C LEU A 93 -7.39 -8.59 -7.19
N SER A 94 -6.24 -9.15 -6.77
CA SER A 94 -4.93 -8.47 -6.84
C SER A 94 -4.58 -8.10 -8.29
N GLY A 95 -4.91 -8.97 -9.25
CA GLY A 95 -4.71 -8.69 -10.67
C GLY A 95 -5.51 -7.51 -11.22
N LEU A 96 -6.62 -7.12 -10.58
CA LEU A 96 -7.35 -5.88 -10.92
C LEU A 96 -6.64 -4.66 -10.37
N VAL A 97 -6.17 -4.72 -9.12
CA VAL A 97 -5.42 -3.63 -8.47
C VAL A 97 -4.09 -3.37 -9.20
N VAL A 98 -3.36 -4.42 -9.57
CA VAL A 98 -2.08 -4.33 -10.29
C VAL A 98 -2.22 -3.54 -11.60
N LYS A 99 -3.33 -3.70 -12.32
CA LYS A 99 -3.62 -2.95 -13.56
C LYS A 99 -3.91 -1.46 -13.34
N LEU A 100 -4.22 -1.07 -12.11
CA LEU A 100 -4.52 0.31 -11.72
C LEU A 100 -3.32 1.04 -11.10
N LEU A 101 -2.24 0.32 -10.78
CA LEU A 101 -1.00 0.92 -10.28
C LEU A 101 -0.43 1.90 -11.29
N GLY A 102 0.27 2.93 -10.79
CA GLY A 102 1.07 3.83 -11.61
C GLY A 102 2.32 3.14 -12.17
N GLU A 103 3.00 3.80 -13.10
CA GLU A 103 4.13 3.22 -13.85
C GLU A 103 5.25 2.69 -12.94
N ARG A 104 5.61 3.45 -11.89
CA ARG A 104 6.73 3.08 -11.00
C ARG A 104 6.36 1.91 -10.10
N MET A 105 5.16 1.93 -9.52
CA MET A 105 4.69 0.81 -8.71
C MET A 105 4.45 -0.46 -9.54
N GLN A 106 4.01 -0.34 -10.80
CA GLN A 106 3.91 -1.49 -11.71
C GLN A 106 5.29 -2.09 -12.02
N GLU A 107 6.31 -1.25 -12.22
CA GLU A 107 7.67 -1.73 -12.46
C GLU A 107 8.22 -2.46 -11.23
N GLU A 108 8.00 -1.94 -10.02
CA GLU A 108 8.41 -2.63 -8.81
C GLU A 108 7.65 -3.97 -8.63
N HIS A 109 6.35 -4.01 -8.92
CA HIS A 109 5.59 -5.27 -8.91
C HIS A 109 6.20 -6.30 -9.86
N ARG A 110 6.54 -5.89 -11.10
CA ARG A 110 7.27 -6.73 -12.06
C ARG A 110 8.64 -7.14 -11.56
N ARG A 111 9.36 -6.28 -10.84
CA ARG A 111 10.67 -6.62 -10.28
C ARG A 111 10.57 -7.68 -9.18
N ILE A 112 9.58 -7.58 -8.31
CA ILE A 112 9.33 -8.51 -7.20
C ILE A 112 8.93 -9.89 -7.74
N PHE A 113 7.97 -9.93 -8.68
CA PHE A 113 7.34 -11.19 -9.10
C PHE A 113 7.73 -11.67 -10.50
N GLY A 114 8.43 -10.85 -11.29
CA GLY A 114 8.79 -11.14 -12.68
C GLY A 114 10.08 -11.94 -12.86
N ILE A 115 10.73 -12.39 -11.79
CA ILE A 115 11.89 -13.29 -11.84
C ILE A 115 11.41 -14.76 -11.73
N GLU A 116 10.57 -15.19 -12.68
CA GLU A 116 10.42 -16.62 -13.03
C GLU A 116 10.26 -16.75 -14.55
N LYS A 117 11.32 -16.44 -15.30
CA LYS A 117 11.60 -17.05 -16.61
C LYS A 117 13.10 -17.01 -16.89
N ASP A 118 13.84 -17.89 -16.23
CA ASP A 118 15.07 -18.46 -16.79
C ASP A 118 15.12 -19.91 -16.32
N TYR A 119 14.76 -20.83 -17.24
CA TYR A 119 15.31 -22.17 -17.52
C TYR A 119 14.29 -23.02 -18.28
#